data_AF-A0A523NAR5-F1
#
_entry.id   AF-A0A523NAR5-F1
#
_cell.length_a   1.000
_cell.length_b   1.000
_cell.length_c   1.000
_cell.angle_alpha   90.00
_cell.angle_beta   90.00
_cell.angle_gamma   90.00
#
_symmetry.space_group_name_H-M   'P 1'
#
loop_
_entity.id
_entity.type
_entity.pdbx_description
1 polymer ?
#
loop_
_entity_poly.entity_id
_entity_poly.type
_entity_poly.pdbx_seq_one_letter_code
_entity_poly.pdbx_strand_id
1 'polypeptide(L)'
;MRDVITEMRESSGASTALGILTVFLGMIAWMSPLFSGLTIAVMIGMLMMAGGIAGTIYSFKSPSFKEGIWKFLFGGLTLFFGFLIIAFPGEGLGALTIMLMIFFVLEGVTKLIIAFKTKPAEGWGWILFSGILSLIFAIIIIAEWPVSGAWAVGITVGSYLLAFGLSMISIGSSVKEEIKELQENRLTLLEANYNMLSEAVQSNQADIASILILQAGIIAQVSQKVSKSDVDPTLTELNEDLGIAREKIKEAYEAAKQTGDEVQKKAGELWESSKDKLSELRKKIDEATKNIDL
;
A
#
# COMPACT_ATOMS: atom_id res chain seq x y z
N MET A 1 5.54 -0.84 -10.01
CA MET A 1 4.60 -1.17 -8.91
C MET A 1 4.95 -2.47 -8.19
N ARG A 2 5.25 -3.59 -8.86
CA ARG A 2 5.71 -4.81 -8.16
C ARG A 2 6.98 -4.56 -7.35
N ASP A 3 7.94 -3.81 -7.90
CA ASP A 3 9.19 -3.48 -7.20
C ASP A 3 8.94 -2.63 -5.96
N VAL A 4 8.03 -1.65 -6.05
CA VAL A 4 7.61 -0.78 -4.95
C VAL A 4 6.96 -1.57 -3.80
N ILE A 5 6.09 -2.55 -4.10
CA ILE A 5 5.45 -3.40 -3.07
C ILE A 5 6.48 -4.30 -2.37
N THR A 6 7.45 -4.83 -3.12
CA THR A 6 8.54 -5.66 -2.54
C THR A 6 9.42 -4.83 -1.62
N GLU A 7 9.81 -3.63 -2.05
CA GLU A 7 10.63 -2.70 -1.27
C GLU A 7 9.91 -2.21 0.00
N MET A 8 8.62 -1.88 -0.09
CA MET A 8 7.80 -1.52 1.09
C MET A 8 7.67 -2.69 2.07
N ARG A 9 7.52 -3.92 1.58
CA ARG A 9 7.43 -5.12 2.42
C ARG A 9 8.74 -5.44 3.12
N GLU A 10 9.87 -5.28 2.43
CA GLU A 10 11.20 -5.47 3.00
C GLU A 10 11.50 -4.40 4.06
N SER A 11 11.21 -3.13 3.75
CA SER A 11 11.27 -2.00 4.67
C SER A 11 10.40 -2.21 5.93
N SER A 12 9.16 -2.68 5.75
CA SER A 12 8.24 -3.03 6.85
C SER A 12 8.76 -4.20 7.70
N GLY A 13 9.35 -5.22 7.05
CA GLY A 13 10.00 -6.33 7.73
C GLY A 13 11.18 -5.85 8.58
N ALA A 14 12.03 -5.01 8.00
CA ALA A 14 13.18 -4.43 8.68
C ALA A 14 12.75 -3.53 9.85
N SER A 15 11.75 -2.67 9.69
CA SER A 15 11.25 -1.80 10.77
C SER A 15 10.64 -2.61 11.92
N THR A 16 9.89 -3.67 11.60
CA THR A 16 9.34 -4.58 12.62
C THR A 16 10.45 -5.31 13.39
N ALA A 17 11.45 -5.85 12.67
CA ALA A 17 12.56 -6.57 13.30
C ALA A 17 13.43 -5.65 14.18
N LEU A 18 13.75 -4.45 13.69
CA LEU A 18 14.44 -3.43 14.47
C LEU A 18 13.61 -2.98 15.67
N GLY A 19 12.29 -2.84 15.50
CA GLY A 19 11.37 -2.53 16.59
C GLY A 19 11.39 -3.59 17.69
N ILE A 20 11.30 -4.87 17.33
CA ILE A 20 11.38 -6.00 18.28
C ILE A 20 12.72 -5.99 19.03
N LEU A 21 13.83 -5.87 18.30
CA LEU A 21 15.16 -5.79 18.90
C LEU A 21 15.25 -4.61 19.89
N THR A 22 14.71 -3.45 19.51
CA THR A 22 14.71 -2.25 20.34
C THR A 22 13.86 -2.43 21.60
N VAL A 23 12.71 -3.11 21.51
CA VAL A 23 11.90 -3.46 22.69
C VAL A 23 12.68 -4.39 23.62
N PHE A 24 13.39 -5.39 23.10
CA PHE A 24 14.24 -6.26 23.92
C PHE A 24 15.36 -5.48 24.62
N LEU A 25 16.04 -4.58 23.92
CA LEU A 25 17.04 -3.70 24.51
C LEU A 25 16.42 -2.78 25.58
N GLY A 26 15.23 -2.24 25.32
CA GLY A 26 14.47 -1.45 26.28
C GLY A 26 14.10 -2.23 27.53
N MET A 27 13.69 -3.50 27.40
CA MET A 27 13.40 -4.39 28.54
C MET A 27 14.66 -4.64 29.37
N ILE A 28 15.79 -4.96 28.73
CA ILE A 28 17.07 -5.15 29.42
C ILE A 28 17.47 -3.87 30.16
N ALA A 29 17.31 -2.71 29.52
CA ALA A 29 17.58 -1.42 30.13
C ALA A 29 16.73 -1.15 31.38
N TRP A 30 15.48 -1.60 31.36
CA TRP A 30 14.54 -1.47 32.47
C TRP A 30 14.82 -2.47 33.61
N MET A 31 15.21 -3.70 33.26
CA MET A 31 15.55 -4.75 34.24
C MET A 31 16.91 -4.53 34.90
N SER A 32 17.83 -3.85 34.21
CA SER A 32 19.17 -3.54 34.71
C SER A 32 19.52 -2.06 34.52
N PRO A 33 18.82 -1.15 35.24
CA PRO A 33 18.99 0.29 35.06
C PRO A 33 20.43 0.75 35.26
N LEU A 34 21.14 0.19 36.25
CA LEU A 34 22.53 0.56 36.54
C LEU A 34 23.45 0.34 35.33
N PHE A 35 23.38 -0.85 34.71
CA PHE A 35 24.21 -1.18 33.55
C PHE A 35 23.81 -0.35 32.33
N SER A 36 22.50 -0.12 32.15
CA SER A 36 21.98 0.74 31.10
C SER A 36 22.52 2.17 31.22
N GLY A 37 22.42 2.77 32.41
CA GLY A 37 22.91 4.11 32.69
C GLY A 37 24.40 4.28 32.37
N LEU A 38 25.24 3.36 32.85
CA LEU A 38 26.68 3.38 32.54
C LEU A 38 26.95 3.25 31.03
N THR A 39 26.24 2.36 30.34
CA THR A 39 26.36 2.17 28.89
C THR A 39 26.02 3.46 28.14
N ILE A 40 24.93 4.13 28.55
CA ILE A 40 24.50 5.40 27.98
C ILE A 40 25.56 6.49 28.23
N ALA A 41 26.13 6.57 29.42
CA ALA A 41 27.19 7.53 29.73
C ALA A 41 28.40 7.33 28.81
N VAL A 42 28.88 6.09 28.66
CA VAL A 42 29.99 5.77 27.74
C VAL A 42 29.63 6.09 26.29
N MET A 43 28.41 5.75 25.85
CA MET A 43 27.93 6.06 24.50
C MET A 43 27.91 7.56 24.22
N ILE A 44 27.45 8.37 25.17
CA ILE A 44 27.49 9.83 25.08
C ILE A 44 28.93 10.33 25.04
N GLY A 45 29.82 9.78 25.88
CA GLY A 45 31.25 10.08 25.83
C GLY A 45 31.88 9.82 24.47
N MET A 46 31.55 8.67 23.84
CA MET A 46 32.01 8.32 22.49
C MET A 46 31.49 9.30 21.43
N LEU A 47 30.21 9.66 21.49
CA LEU A 47 29.61 10.66 20.59
C LEU A 47 30.26 12.03 20.76
N MET A 48 30.54 12.44 22.00
CA MET A 48 31.26 13.68 22.29
C MET A 48 32.70 13.63 21.77
N MET A 49 33.40 12.51 21.87
CA MET A 49 34.72 12.37 21.26
C MET A 49 34.66 12.52 19.74
N ALA A 50 33.73 11.81 19.07
CA ALA A 50 33.57 11.91 17.63
C ALA A 50 33.20 13.33 17.19
N GLY A 51 32.24 13.97 17.87
CA GLY A 51 31.83 15.35 17.63
C GLY A 51 32.94 16.36 17.92
N GLY A 52 33.72 16.15 18.98
CA GLY A 52 34.87 16.98 19.34
C GLY A 52 36.01 16.88 18.33
N ILE A 53 36.34 15.66 17.87
CA ILE A 53 37.31 15.44 16.78
C ILE A 53 36.83 16.15 15.52
N ALA A 54 35.59 15.89 15.10
CA ALA A 54 35.02 16.52 13.90
C ALA A 54 35.02 18.04 14.03
N GLY A 55 34.52 18.60 15.13
CA GLY A 55 34.48 20.04 15.38
C GLY A 55 35.87 20.69 15.37
N THR A 56 36.85 20.01 15.96
CA THR A 56 38.25 20.46 15.94
C THR A 56 38.82 20.44 14.52
N ILE A 57 38.57 19.40 13.73
CA ILE A 57 39.00 19.33 12.32
C ILE A 57 38.31 20.42 11.48
N TYR A 58 37.00 20.62 11.67
CA TYR A 58 36.22 21.64 10.95
C TYR A 58 36.63 23.06 11.32
N SER A 59 37.19 23.28 12.51
CA SER A 59 37.68 24.60 12.91
C SER A 59 38.69 25.19 11.92
N PHE A 60 39.57 24.34 11.37
CA PHE A 60 40.59 24.71 10.38
C PHE A 60 40.03 25.07 9.00
N LYS A 61 38.76 24.74 8.72
CA LYS A 61 38.07 25.09 7.47
C LYS A 61 37.25 26.39 7.59
N SER A 62 37.38 27.12 8.71
CA SER A 62 36.53 28.29 8.97
C SER A 62 36.92 29.50 8.11
N PRO A 63 35.95 30.29 7.62
CA PRO A 63 36.23 31.45 6.75
C PRO A 63 37.01 32.58 7.44
N SER A 64 36.95 32.67 8.77
CA SER A 64 37.65 33.69 9.56
C SER A 64 38.42 33.07 10.73
N PHE A 65 39.56 33.67 11.08
CA PHE A 65 40.40 33.20 12.20
C PHE A 65 39.66 33.25 13.55
N LYS A 66 38.87 34.30 13.78
CA LYS A 66 38.06 34.45 15.00
C LYS A 66 37.01 33.34 15.12
N GLU A 67 36.34 32.98 14.03
CA GLU A 67 35.36 31.89 14.05
C GLU A 67 36.05 30.51 14.19
N GLY A 68 37.21 30.35 13.54
CA GLY A 68 38.04 29.15 13.67
C GLY A 68 38.49 28.90 15.11
N ILE A 69 38.97 29.93 15.82
CA ILE A 69 39.46 29.75 17.20
C ILE A 69 38.34 29.37 18.18
N TRP A 70 37.15 29.95 18.02
CA TRP A 70 35.98 29.54 18.82
C TRP A 70 35.61 28.08 18.55
N LYS A 71 35.53 27.66 17.29
CA LYS A 71 35.22 26.27 16.94
C LYS A 71 36.29 25.29 17.42
N PHE A 72 37.57 25.68 17.36
CA PHE A 72 38.66 24.86 17.87
C PHE A 72 38.56 24.69 19.39
N LEU A 73 38.32 25.78 20.13
CA LEU A 73 38.15 25.73 21.58
C LEU A 73 36.94 24.88 21.99
N PHE A 74 35.78 25.09 21.36
CA PHE A 74 34.59 24.28 21.65
C PHE A 74 34.79 22.82 21.25
N GLY A 75 35.35 22.54 20.07
CA GLY A 75 35.65 21.17 19.63
C GLY A 75 36.63 20.45 20.56
N GLY A 76 37.70 21.13 20.96
CA GLY A 76 38.67 20.60 21.92
C GLY A 76 38.08 20.38 23.31
N LEU A 77 37.22 21.30 23.77
CA LEU A 77 36.52 21.16 25.05
C LEU A 77 35.53 20.00 25.03
N THR A 78 34.77 19.83 23.94
CA THR A 78 33.89 18.68 23.75
C THR A 78 34.67 17.37 23.73
N LEU A 79 35.81 17.34 23.04
CA LEU A 79 36.70 16.18 23.01
C LEU A 79 37.23 15.84 24.42
N PHE A 80 37.64 16.85 25.18
CA PHE A 80 38.13 16.71 26.55
C PHE A 80 37.05 16.15 27.48
N PHE A 81 35.84 16.71 27.48
CA PHE A 81 34.73 16.19 28.29
C PHE A 81 34.28 14.81 27.84
N GLY A 82 34.27 14.53 26.52
CA GLY A 82 33.99 13.19 26.00
C GLY A 82 34.99 12.16 26.52
N PHE A 83 36.27 12.49 26.51
CA PHE A 83 37.32 11.64 27.10
C PHE A 83 37.11 11.44 28.61
N LEU A 84 36.83 12.51 29.37
CA LEU A 84 36.58 12.42 30.82
C LEU A 84 35.40 11.50 31.16
N ILE A 85 34.30 11.57 30.39
CA ILE A 85 33.14 10.70 30.59
C ILE A 85 33.49 9.24 30.34
N ILE A 86 34.30 8.93 29.32
CA ILE A 86 34.72 7.54 29.04
C ILE A 86 35.69 7.04 30.11
N ALA A 87 36.62 7.88 30.56
CA ALA A 87 37.58 7.53 31.60
C ALA A 87 36.92 7.36 32.98
N PHE A 88 35.89 8.16 33.28
CA PHE A 88 35.17 8.18 34.55
C PHE A 88 33.64 8.16 34.31
N PRO A 89 33.09 7.01 33.87
CA PRO A 89 31.68 6.92 33.48
C PRO A 89 30.70 7.17 34.63
N GLY A 90 31.10 6.91 35.89
CA GLY A 90 30.30 7.24 37.07
C GLY A 90 30.09 8.75 37.25
N GLU A 91 31.13 9.56 37.01
CA GLU A 91 31.02 11.03 37.10
C GLU A 91 30.24 11.59 35.91
N GLY A 92 30.46 11.03 34.71
CA GLY A 92 29.69 11.37 33.52
C GLY A 92 28.19 11.09 33.71
N LEU A 93 27.85 9.97 34.35
CA LEU A 93 26.49 9.64 34.73
C LEU A 93 25.89 10.66 35.71
N GLY A 94 26.65 11.09 36.72
CA GLY A 94 26.24 12.14 37.64
C GLY A 94 25.91 13.45 36.92
N ALA A 95 26.72 13.85 35.94
CA ALA A 95 26.45 15.01 35.09
C ALA A 95 25.16 14.85 34.27
N LEU A 96 24.95 13.68 33.66
CA LEU A 96 23.70 13.37 32.93
C LEU A 96 22.47 13.39 33.85
N THR A 97 22.65 13.03 35.11
CA THR A 97 21.57 13.04 36.11
C THR A 97 21.18 14.45 36.48
N ILE A 98 22.16 15.36 36.62
CA ILE A 98 21.87 16.78 36.86
C ILE A 98 21.06 17.35 35.70
N MET A 99 21.43 17.03 34.45
CA MET A 99 20.64 17.43 33.28
C MET A 99 19.22 16.85 33.33
N LEU A 100 19.09 15.58 33.73
CA LEU A 100 17.80 14.91 33.89
C LEU A 100 16.93 15.53 35.00
N MET A 101 17.53 15.93 36.12
CA MET A 101 16.82 16.66 37.19
C MET A 101 16.28 17.99 36.69
N ILE A 102 17.12 18.78 36.01
CA ILE A 102 16.70 20.07 35.43
C ILE A 102 15.56 19.84 34.44
N PHE A 103 15.67 18.80 33.61
CA PHE A 103 14.61 18.41 32.68
C PHE A 103 13.29 18.11 33.39
N PHE A 104 13.28 17.23 34.40
CA PHE A 104 12.03 16.91 35.12
C PHE A 104 11.44 18.11 35.87
N VAL A 105 12.29 19.00 36.43
CA VAL A 105 11.80 20.24 37.05
C VAL A 105 11.14 21.15 36.02
N LEU A 106 11.81 21.41 34.89
CA LEU A 106 11.28 22.28 33.84
C LEU A 106 10.02 21.69 33.20
N GLU A 107 10.01 20.39 32.94
CA GLU A 107 8.87 19.66 32.39
C GLU A 107 7.68 19.72 33.37
N GLY A 108 7.90 19.40 34.64
CA GLY A 108 6.88 19.45 35.69
C GLY A 108 6.27 20.85 35.83
N VAL A 109 7.10 21.89 35.98
CA VAL A 109 6.64 23.29 36.07
C VAL A 109 5.85 23.69 34.82
N THR A 110 6.34 23.35 33.63
CA THR A 110 5.67 23.68 32.36
C THR A 110 4.31 23.00 32.27
N LYS A 111 4.22 21.70 32.61
CA LYS A 111 2.95 20.96 32.61
C LYS A 111 1.96 21.50 33.63
N LEU A 112 2.42 21.92 34.81
CA LEU A 112 1.56 22.61 35.78
C LEU A 112 0.99 23.91 35.20
N ILE A 113 1.85 24.76 34.61
CA ILE A 113 1.42 26.01 33.97
C ILE A 113 0.40 25.74 32.87
N ILE A 114 0.67 24.76 31.99
CA ILE A 114 -0.25 24.38 30.91
C ILE A 114 -1.58 23.88 31.48
N ALA A 115 -1.57 22.98 32.46
CA ALA A 115 -2.78 22.42 33.05
C ALA A 115 -3.70 23.49 33.64
N PHE A 116 -3.13 24.49 34.32
CA PHE A 116 -3.90 25.61 34.85
C PHE A 116 -4.41 26.55 33.76
N LYS A 117 -3.67 26.73 32.65
CA LYS A 117 -4.10 27.54 31.51
C LYS A 117 -5.19 26.87 30.66
N THR A 118 -5.16 25.54 30.54
CA THR A 118 -6.10 24.78 29.71
C THR A 118 -7.35 24.35 30.47
N LYS A 119 -7.46 24.61 31.77
CA LYS A 119 -8.68 24.32 32.53
C LYS A 119 -9.87 25.14 31.97
N PRO A 120 -11.05 24.53 31.69
CA PRO A 120 -11.48 23.15 31.97
C PRO A 120 -11.50 22.21 30.75
N ALA A 121 -10.63 22.40 29.75
CA ALA A 121 -10.56 21.55 28.57
C ALA A 121 -10.40 20.06 28.93
N GLU A 122 -10.94 19.18 28.09
CA GLU A 122 -10.84 17.74 28.27
C GLU A 122 -9.37 17.30 28.40
N GLY A 123 -9.07 16.50 29.42
CA GLY A 123 -7.71 16.04 29.71
C GLY A 123 -6.84 16.95 30.58
N TRP A 124 -7.29 18.14 31.00
CA TRP A 124 -6.49 19.05 31.85
C TRP A 124 -6.01 18.39 33.17
N GLY A 125 -6.83 17.53 33.77
CA GLY A 125 -6.49 16.80 35.00
C GLY A 125 -5.35 15.80 34.80
N TRP A 126 -5.24 15.17 33.63
CA TRP A 126 -4.14 14.28 33.28
C TRP A 126 -2.83 15.06 33.10
N ILE A 127 -2.89 16.25 32.49
CA ILE A 127 -1.73 17.13 32.36
C ILE A 127 -1.26 17.56 33.75
N LEU A 128 -2.17 17.96 34.64
CA LEU A 128 -1.84 18.34 36.02
C LEU A 128 -1.17 17.19 36.78
N PHE A 129 -1.77 16.01 36.76
CA PHE A 129 -1.23 14.81 37.41
C PHE A 129 0.17 14.48 36.88
N SER A 130 0.37 14.51 35.56
CA SER A 130 1.68 14.26 34.95
C SER A 130 2.74 15.30 35.32
N GLY A 131 2.35 16.57 35.51
CA GLY A 131 3.24 17.63 35.99
C GLY A 131 3.67 17.42 37.44
N ILE A 132 2.73 17.05 38.32
CA ILE A 132 3.01 16.71 39.71
C ILE A 132 3.96 15.50 39.78
N LEU A 133 3.67 14.46 39.01
CA LEU A 133 4.48 13.24 38.99
C LEU A 133 5.91 13.51 38.51
N SER A 134 6.09 14.36 37.49
CA SER A 134 7.40 14.79 37.00
C SER A 134 8.21 15.52 38.09
N LEU A 135 7.58 16.39 38.88
CA LEU A 135 8.24 17.04 40.03
C LEU A 135 8.59 16.04 41.15
N ILE A 136 7.72 15.05 41.41
CA ILE A 136 8.02 13.98 42.39
C ILE A 136 9.25 13.20 41.94
N PHE A 137 9.36 12.83 40.66
CA PHE A 137 10.55 12.18 40.12
C PHE A 137 11.80 13.03 40.29
N ALA A 138 11.73 14.33 40.00
CA ALA A 138 12.85 15.24 40.24
C ALA A 138 13.31 15.22 41.70
N ILE A 139 12.36 15.28 42.65
CA ILE A 139 12.66 15.25 44.10
C ILE A 139 13.33 13.93 44.51
N ILE A 140 12.81 12.79 44.03
CA ILE A 140 13.39 11.47 44.32
C ILE A 140 14.83 11.39 43.80
N ILE A 141 15.06 11.83 42.55
CA ILE A 141 16.39 11.79 41.93
C ILE A 141 17.38 12.70 42.68
N ILE A 142 16.93 13.89 43.12
CA ILE A 142 17.75 14.83 43.91
C ILE A 142 18.13 14.20 45.27
N ALA A 143 17.19 13.53 45.94
CA ALA A 143 17.41 12.96 47.27
C ALA A 143 18.46 11.84 47.29
N GLU A 144 18.59 11.09 46.19
CA GLU A 144 19.52 9.96 46.06
C GLU A 144 20.78 10.29 45.23
N TRP A 145 20.97 11.55 44.84
CA TRP A 145 22.15 11.93 44.06
C TRP A 145 23.44 11.85 44.91
N PRO A 146 24.56 11.31 44.38
CA PRO A 146 24.83 10.94 42.98
C PRO A 146 24.49 9.50 42.58
N VAL A 147 24.06 8.64 43.50
CA VAL A 147 23.76 7.23 43.25
C VAL A 147 22.56 7.07 42.31
N SER A 148 21.62 8.00 42.36
CA SER A 148 20.40 8.01 41.52
C SER A 148 20.66 8.02 40.02
N GLY A 149 21.83 8.47 39.60
CA GLY A 149 22.12 8.63 38.19
C GLY A 149 22.11 7.35 37.38
N ALA A 150 22.57 6.27 38.01
CA ALA A 150 22.66 5.00 37.33
C ALA A 150 21.29 4.41 37.03
N TRP A 151 20.36 4.48 37.98
CA TRP A 151 19.02 3.96 37.77
C TRP A 151 18.10 4.94 37.04
N ALA A 152 18.17 6.24 37.34
CA ALA A 152 17.27 7.23 36.75
C ALA A 152 17.48 7.35 35.24
N VAL A 153 18.74 7.50 34.79
CA VAL A 153 19.07 7.55 33.37
C VAL A 153 18.70 6.24 32.67
N GLY A 154 19.00 5.09 33.29
CA GLY A 154 18.68 3.78 32.74
C GLY A 154 17.18 3.53 32.54
N ILE A 155 16.35 3.91 33.52
CA ILE A 155 14.89 3.78 33.44
C ILE A 155 14.30 4.74 32.40
N THR A 156 14.75 6.01 32.37
CA THR A 156 14.25 6.99 31.40
C THR A 156 14.58 6.60 29.97
N VAL A 157 15.80 6.14 29.71
CA VAL A 157 16.17 5.70 28.36
C VAL A 157 15.54 4.35 28.03
N GLY A 158 15.44 3.42 28.99
CA GLY A 158 14.75 2.15 28.81
C GLY A 158 13.28 2.33 28.43
N SER A 159 12.56 3.24 29.11
CA SER A 159 11.17 3.54 28.76
C SER A 159 11.04 4.18 27.38
N TYR A 160 11.97 5.06 27.00
CA TYR A 160 12.03 5.61 25.64
C TYR A 160 12.27 4.52 24.58
N LEU A 161 13.21 3.61 24.81
CA LEU A 161 13.49 2.49 23.90
C LEU A 161 12.28 1.56 23.74
N LEU A 162 11.57 1.28 24.84
CA LEU A 162 10.33 0.50 24.79
C LEU A 162 9.28 1.21 23.94
N ALA A 163 9.01 2.48 24.20
CA ALA A 163 8.04 3.26 23.44
C ALA A 163 8.41 3.37 21.96
N PHE A 164 9.69 3.64 21.67
CA PHE A 164 10.20 3.75 20.31
C PHE A 164 10.13 2.42 19.55
N GLY A 165 10.53 1.32 20.20
CA GLY A 165 10.43 -0.02 19.62
C GLY A 165 8.99 -0.44 19.33
N LEU A 166 8.05 -0.17 20.24
CA LEU A 166 6.62 -0.40 20.01
C LEU A 166 6.08 0.45 18.85
N SER A 167 6.50 1.71 18.74
CA SER A 167 6.14 2.58 17.62
C SER A 167 6.65 2.03 16.28
N MET A 168 7.90 1.56 16.22
CA MET A 168 8.45 0.93 15.01
C MET A 168 7.70 -0.34 14.60
N ILE A 169 7.33 -1.18 15.57
CA ILE A 169 6.50 -2.36 15.31
C ILE A 169 5.14 -1.93 14.73
N SER A 170 4.50 -0.91 15.32
CA SER A 170 3.22 -0.39 14.85
C SER A 170 3.30 0.12 13.41
N ILE A 171 4.34 0.88 13.07
CA ILE A 171 4.56 1.36 11.70
C ILE A 171 4.76 0.18 10.74
N GLY A 172 5.56 -0.80 11.14
CA GLY A 172 5.75 -2.04 10.39
C GLY A 172 4.44 -2.77 10.11
N SER A 173 3.55 -2.88 11.10
CA SER A 173 2.23 -3.49 10.92
C SER A 173 1.29 -2.68 10.03
N SER A 174 1.25 -1.35 10.17
CA SER A 174 0.38 -0.50 9.35
C SER A 174 0.74 -0.57 7.87
N VAL A 175 2.04 -0.61 7.54
CA VAL A 175 2.49 -0.79 6.15
C VAL A 175 2.06 -2.15 5.57
N LYS A 176 2.03 -3.22 6.38
CA LYS A 176 1.54 -4.53 5.92
C LYS A 176 0.03 -4.51 5.65
N GLU A 177 -0.72 -3.80 6.48
CA GLU A 177 -2.17 -3.66 6.35
C GLU A 177 -2.53 -2.88 5.09
N GLU A 178 -1.84 -1.77 4.82
CA GLU A 178 -2.02 -0.97 3.61
C GLU A 178 -1.65 -1.75 2.32
N ILE A 179 -0.56 -2.54 2.35
CA ILE A 179 -0.22 -3.43 1.22
C ILE A 179 -1.33 -4.46 0.97
N LYS A 180 -1.90 -5.02 2.04
CA LYS A 180 -2.99 -6.00 1.92
C LYS A 180 -4.24 -5.36 1.31
N GLU A 181 -4.62 -4.18 1.78
CA GLU A 181 -5.75 -3.42 1.23
C GLU A 181 -5.56 -3.07 -0.26
N LEU A 182 -4.36 -2.63 -0.66
CA LEU A 182 -4.04 -2.37 -2.07
C LEU A 182 -4.12 -3.64 -2.94
N GLN A 183 -3.74 -4.80 -2.40
CA GLN A 183 -3.86 -6.08 -3.11
C GLN A 183 -5.32 -6.49 -3.27
N GLU A 184 -6.13 -6.38 -2.22
CA GLU A 184 -7.56 -6.68 -2.24
C GLU A 184 -8.31 -5.74 -3.20
N ASN A 185 -8.04 -4.43 -3.16
CA ASN A 185 -8.61 -3.47 -4.09
C ASN A 185 -8.25 -3.76 -5.56
N ARG A 186 -7.04 -4.26 -5.83
CA ARG A 186 -6.67 -4.66 -7.19
C ARG A 186 -7.44 -5.90 -7.64
N LEU A 187 -7.63 -6.88 -6.75
CA LEU A 187 -8.39 -8.09 -7.04
C LEU A 187 -9.85 -7.75 -7.36
N THR A 188 -10.49 -6.91 -6.54
CA THR A 188 -11.87 -6.47 -6.79
C THR A 188 -12.01 -5.68 -8.09
N LEU A 189 -11.06 -4.81 -8.42
CA LEU A 189 -11.03 -4.11 -9.71
C LEU A 189 -10.84 -5.06 -10.90
N LEU A 190 -10.00 -6.08 -10.77
CA LEU A 190 -9.80 -7.09 -11.82
C LEU A 190 -11.03 -7.97 -12.03
N GLU A 191 -11.68 -8.39 -10.94
CA GLU A 191 -12.95 -9.13 -10.98
C GLU A 191 -14.06 -8.29 -11.60
N ALA A 192 -14.19 -7.03 -11.21
CA ALA A 192 -15.15 -6.10 -11.81
C ALA A 192 -14.90 -5.93 -13.32
N ASN A 193 -13.64 -5.75 -13.72
CA ASN A 193 -13.29 -5.61 -15.13
C ASN A 193 -13.53 -6.90 -15.92
N TYR A 194 -13.20 -8.07 -15.36
CA TYR A 194 -13.49 -9.37 -15.97
C TYR A 194 -14.99 -9.59 -16.15
N ASN A 195 -15.79 -9.31 -15.11
CA ASN A 195 -17.25 -9.45 -15.17
C ASN A 195 -17.85 -8.52 -16.22
N MET A 196 -17.45 -7.25 -16.27
CA MET A 196 -17.88 -6.31 -17.32
C MET A 196 -17.50 -6.78 -18.73
N LEU A 197 -16.28 -7.30 -18.92
CA LEU A 197 -15.85 -7.89 -20.19
C LEU A 197 -16.70 -9.11 -20.55
N SER A 198 -17.00 -9.98 -19.58
CA SER A 198 -17.82 -11.17 -19.80
C SER A 198 -19.26 -10.82 -20.20
N GLU A 199 -19.85 -9.82 -19.54
CA GLU A 199 -21.19 -9.30 -19.87
C GLU A 199 -21.22 -8.64 -21.25
N ALA A 200 -20.19 -7.83 -21.58
CA ALA A 200 -20.07 -7.20 -22.89
C ALA A 200 -19.90 -8.23 -24.03
N VAL A 201 -19.13 -9.29 -23.80
CA VAL A 201 -18.97 -10.40 -24.76
C VAL A 201 -20.30 -11.13 -24.95
N GLN A 202 -21.02 -11.43 -23.86
CA GLN A 202 -22.30 -12.12 -23.93
C GLN A 202 -23.38 -11.26 -24.63
N SER A 203 -23.40 -9.94 -24.37
CA SER A 203 -24.27 -8.99 -25.08
C SER A 203 -23.98 -8.96 -26.57
N ASN A 204 -22.70 -8.84 -26.96
CA ASN A 204 -22.32 -8.84 -28.37
C ASN A 204 -22.70 -10.16 -29.07
N GLN A 205 -22.65 -11.30 -28.38
CA GLN A 205 -23.11 -12.58 -28.94
C GLN A 205 -24.63 -12.61 -29.16
N ALA A 206 -25.42 -12.07 -28.23
CA ALA A 206 -26.86 -11.95 -28.39
C ALA A 206 -27.23 -11.00 -29.55
N ASP A 207 -26.48 -9.92 -29.72
CA ASP A 207 -26.64 -8.99 -30.85
C ASP A 207 -26.29 -9.66 -32.19
N ILE A 208 -25.18 -10.42 -32.25
CA ILE A 208 -24.82 -11.20 -33.44
C ILE A 208 -25.89 -12.23 -33.79
N ALA A 209 -26.43 -12.96 -32.79
CA ALA A 209 -27.50 -13.93 -33.01
C ALA A 209 -28.77 -13.27 -33.55
N SER A 210 -29.12 -12.10 -33.02
CA SER A 210 -30.29 -11.31 -33.46
C SER A 210 -30.14 -10.84 -34.91
N ILE A 211 -28.94 -10.40 -35.31
CA ILE A 211 -28.64 -9.99 -36.70
C ILE A 211 -28.75 -11.19 -37.65
N LEU A 212 -28.26 -12.37 -37.28
CA LEU A 212 -28.37 -13.59 -38.08
C LEU A 212 -29.85 -13.99 -38.30
N ILE A 213 -30.67 -13.89 -37.26
CA ILE A 213 -32.12 -14.13 -37.35
C ILE A 213 -32.77 -13.16 -38.34
N LEU A 214 -32.39 -11.87 -38.29
CA LEU A 214 -32.94 -10.85 -39.18
C LEU A 214 -32.53 -11.08 -40.65
N GLN A 215 -31.26 -11.45 -40.90
CA GLN A 215 -30.78 -11.82 -42.23
C GLN A 215 -31.57 -13.00 -42.81
N ALA A 216 -31.86 -14.00 -42.00
CA ALA A 216 -32.66 -15.13 -42.45
C ALA A 216 -34.14 -14.78 -42.68
N GLY A 217 -34.71 -13.88 -41.89
CA GLY A 217 -36.04 -13.32 -42.15
C GLY A 217 -36.12 -12.65 -43.52
N ILE A 218 -35.09 -11.90 -43.91
CA ILE A 218 -34.99 -11.31 -45.26
C ILE A 218 -34.98 -12.40 -46.34
N ILE A 219 -34.21 -13.47 -46.14
CA ILE A 219 -34.17 -14.62 -47.06
C ILE A 219 -35.55 -15.29 -47.19
N ALA A 220 -36.29 -15.47 -46.09
CA ALA A 220 -37.65 -16.01 -46.11
C ALA A 220 -38.67 -15.06 -46.76
N GLN A 221 -38.50 -13.74 -46.64
CA GLN A 221 -39.35 -12.77 -47.36
C GLN A 221 -39.07 -12.77 -48.87
N VAL A 222 -37.82 -12.96 -49.27
CA VAL A 222 -37.44 -13.15 -50.69
C VAL A 222 -38.16 -14.38 -51.26
N SER A 223 -38.25 -15.48 -50.52
CA SER A 223 -38.97 -16.68 -50.99
C SER A 223 -40.47 -16.49 -51.17
N GLN A 224 -41.11 -15.74 -50.28
CA GLN A 224 -42.54 -15.46 -50.38
C GLN A 224 -42.87 -14.62 -51.62
N LYS A 225 -41.98 -13.70 -52.02
CA LYS A 225 -42.13 -12.93 -53.26
C LYS A 225 -41.88 -13.79 -54.51
N VAL A 226 -41.00 -14.78 -54.42
CA VAL A 226 -40.68 -15.71 -55.51
C VAL A 226 -41.75 -16.80 -55.68
N SER A 227 -42.52 -17.13 -54.64
CA SER A 227 -43.63 -18.10 -54.66
C SER A 227 -44.90 -17.62 -55.40
N LYS A 228 -44.94 -16.42 -55.96
CA LYS A 228 -46.16 -15.84 -56.58
C LYS A 228 -46.11 -15.61 -58.10
N SER A 229 -45.13 -16.14 -58.83
CA SER A 229 -45.22 -16.21 -60.29
C SER A 229 -44.76 -17.57 -60.81
N ASP A 230 -45.74 -18.29 -61.35
CA ASP A 230 -45.69 -19.45 -62.25
C ASP A 230 -44.60 -20.51 -62.03
N VAL A 231 -45.08 -21.56 -61.36
CA VAL A 231 -44.54 -22.91 -61.08
C VAL A 231 -43.45 -23.39 -62.05
N ASP A 232 -42.19 -23.27 -61.61
CA ASP A 232 -41.01 -23.95 -62.14
C ASP A 232 -40.52 -25.01 -61.11
N PRO A 233 -40.11 -26.22 -61.52
CA PRO A 233 -39.52 -27.22 -60.62
C PRO A 233 -38.35 -26.71 -59.74
N THR A 234 -37.59 -25.70 -60.18
CA THR A 234 -36.55 -25.04 -59.35
C THR A 234 -37.08 -24.33 -58.11
N LEU A 235 -38.35 -23.90 -58.08
CA LEU A 235 -39.00 -23.27 -56.92
C LEU A 235 -39.26 -24.26 -55.77
N THR A 236 -39.37 -25.55 -56.09
CA THR A 236 -39.69 -26.60 -55.09
C THR A 236 -38.45 -26.96 -54.29
N GLU A 237 -37.32 -27.16 -54.97
CA GLU A 237 -36.00 -27.35 -54.35
C GLU A 237 -35.61 -26.13 -53.52
N LEU A 238 -35.92 -24.93 -54.02
CA LEU A 238 -35.64 -23.70 -53.30
C LEU A 238 -36.45 -23.56 -52.00
N ASN A 239 -37.72 -23.94 -52.00
CA ASN A 239 -38.55 -23.93 -50.80
C ASN A 239 -38.07 -24.93 -49.73
N GLU A 240 -37.52 -26.08 -50.15
CA GLU A 240 -36.93 -27.07 -49.25
C GLU A 240 -35.65 -26.53 -48.58
N ASP A 241 -34.77 -25.92 -49.37
CA ASP A 241 -33.52 -25.33 -48.89
C ASP A 241 -33.71 -24.22 -47.84
N LEU A 242 -34.81 -23.49 -47.97
CA LEU A 242 -35.22 -22.41 -47.07
C LEU A 242 -35.89 -22.94 -45.79
N GLY A 243 -36.54 -24.10 -45.85
CA GLY A 243 -37.04 -24.81 -44.68
C GLY A 243 -35.90 -25.26 -43.75
N ILE A 244 -34.84 -25.80 -44.33
CA ILE A 244 -33.62 -26.18 -43.61
C ILE A 244 -32.96 -24.96 -42.95
N ALA A 245 -32.95 -23.81 -43.63
CA ALA A 245 -32.42 -22.57 -43.07
C ALA A 245 -33.18 -22.16 -41.79
N ARG A 246 -34.53 -22.23 -41.79
CA ARG A 246 -35.37 -21.92 -40.63
C ARG A 246 -35.06 -22.77 -39.40
N GLU A 247 -34.90 -24.07 -39.59
CA GLU A 247 -34.63 -25.01 -38.50
C GLU A 247 -33.27 -24.73 -37.85
N LYS A 248 -32.24 -24.52 -38.69
CA LYS A 248 -30.88 -24.19 -38.21
C LYS A 248 -30.81 -22.87 -37.44
N ILE A 249 -31.66 -21.89 -37.75
CA ILE A 249 -31.75 -20.61 -37.01
C ILE A 249 -32.38 -20.82 -35.63
N LYS A 250 -33.38 -21.68 -35.53
CA LYS A 250 -33.99 -22.04 -34.24
C LYS A 250 -32.96 -22.72 -33.34
N GLU A 251 -32.16 -23.63 -33.89
CA GLU A 251 -31.05 -24.24 -33.16
C GLU A 251 -29.98 -23.23 -32.75
N ALA A 252 -29.68 -22.24 -33.60
CA ALA A 252 -28.72 -21.18 -33.29
C ALA A 252 -29.21 -20.29 -32.13
N TYR A 253 -30.51 -19.98 -32.09
CA TYR A 253 -31.15 -19.25 -30.99
C TYR A 253 -31.11 -20.05 -29.67
N GLU A 254 -31.35 -21.36 -29.72
CA GLU A 254 -31.27 -22.21 -28.54
C GLU A 254 -29.82 -22.38 -28.05
N ALA A 255 -28.85 -22.47 -28.96
CA ALA A 255 -27.42 -22.50 -28.65
C ALA A 255 -26.90 -21.16 -28.09
N ALA A 256 -27.41 -20.02 -28.59
CA ALA A 256 -27.14 -18.67 -28.08
C ALA A 256 -27.44 -18.50 -26.59
N LYS A 257 -28.28 -19.38 -26.03
CA LYS A 257 -28.67 -19.36 -24.63
C LYS A 257 -27.68 -20.08 -23.70
N GLN A 258 -26.76 -20.92 -24.21
CA GLN A 258 -26.03 -21.88 -23.37
C GLN A 258 -24.51 -21.71 -23.25
N THR A 259 -23.77 -21.09 -24.17
CA THR A 259 -22.33 -20.73 -23.94
C THR A 259 -21.70 -19.99 -25.12
N GLY A 260 -20.74 -19.10 -24.85
CA GLY A 260 -20.19 -18.22 -25.88
C GLY A 260 -19.31 -18.87 -26.96
N ASP A 261 -18.58 -19.94 -26.64
CA ASP A 261 -17.68 -20.60 -27.60
C ASP A 261 -18.45 -21.42 -28.65
N GLU A 262 -19.50 -22.15 -28.24
CA GLU A 262 -20.37 -22.88 -29.16
C GLU A 262 -21.14 -21.93 -30.07
N VAL A 263 -21.54 -20.78 -29.55
CA VAL A 263 -22.25 -19.74 -30.31
C VAL A 263 -21.34 -19.15 -31.36
N GLN A 264 -20.09 -18.83 -31.03
CA GLN A 264 -19.14 -18.28 -32.00
C GLN A 264 -18.83 -19.27 -33.11
N LYS A 265 -18.65 -20.55 -32.78
CA LYS A 265 -18.41 -21.61 -33.77
C LYS A 265 -19.62 -21.84 -34.66
N LYS A 266 -20.82 -22.02 -34.06
CA LYS A 266 -22.05 -22.33 -34.79
C LYS A 266 -22.53 -21.12 -35.60
N ALA A 267 -22.36 -19.90 -35.11
CA ALA A 267 -22.59 -18.67 -35.89
C ALA A 267 -21.67 -18.55 -37.10
N GLY A 268 -20.39 -18.93 -36.96
CA GLY A 268 -19.44 -18.98 -38.09
C GLY A 268 -19.84 -20.00 -39.15
N GLU A 269 -20.26 -21.20 -38.75
CA GLU A 269 -20.76 -22.24 -39.66
C GLU A 269 -22.04 -21.79 -40.39
N LEU A 270 -22.95 -21.10 -39.68
CA LEU A 270 -24.17 -20.55 -40.25
C LEU A 270 -23.90 -19.39 -41.21
N TRP A 271 -22.90 -18.56 -40.91
CA TRP A 271 -22.48 -17.46 -41.77
C TRP A 271 -21.98 -17.98 -43.12
N GLU A 272 -21.04 -18.93 -43.12
CA GLU A 272 -20.54 -19.51 -44.37
C GLU A 272 -21.63 -20.29 -45.11
N SER A 273 -22.45 -21.07 -44.42
CA SER A 273 -23.58 -21.78 -45.05
C SER A 273 -24.60 -20.81 -45.68
N SER A 274 -24.89 -19.69 -45.04
CA SER A 274 -25.83 -18.69 -45.56
C SER A 274 -25.23 -17.94 -46.75
N LYS A 275 -23.94 -17.63 -46.69
CA LYS A 275 -23.19 -16.98 -47.78
C LYS A 275 -23.14 -17.87 -49.02
N ASP A 276 -22.89 -19.16 -48.85
CA ASP A 276 -22.90 -20.14 -49.95
C ASP A 276 -24.29 -20.23 -50.58
N LYS A 277 -25.34 -20.38 -49.77
CA LYS A 277 -26.73 -20.43 -50.26
C LYS A 277 -27.17 -19.14 -50.96
N LEU A 278 -26.77 -17.97 -50.45
CA LEU A 278 -27.04 -16.68 -51.10
C LEU A 278 -26.36 -16.58 -52.48
N SER A 279 -25.16 -17.14 -52.61
CA SER A 279 -24.43 -17.16 -53.88
C SER A 279 -25.13 -18.06 -54.92
N GLU A 280 -25.68 -19.19 -54.48
CA GLU A 280 -26.39 -20.14 -55.32
C GLU A 280 -27.75 -19.59 -55.75
N LEU A 281 -28.49 -18.99 -54.82
CA LEU A 281 -29.70 -18.24 -55.08
C LEU A 281 -29.49 -17.14 -56.14
N ARG A 282 -28.40 -16.38 -56.02
CA ARG A 282 -28.06 -15.34 -56.98
C ARG A 282 -27.83 -15.91 -58.39
N LYS A 283 -27.17 -17.07 -58.50
CA LYS A 283 -26.97 -17.77 -59.78
C LYS A 283 -28.29 -18.27 -60.37
N LYS A 284 -29.13 -18.91 -59.57
CA LYS A 284 -30.45 -19.40 -60.01
C LYS A 284 -31.35 -18.24 -60.47
N ILE A 285 -31.29 -17.08 -59.82
CA ILE A 285 -31.99 -15.86 -60.25
C ILE A 285 -31.40 -15.31 -61.56
N ASP A 286 -30.07 -15.23 -61.70
CA ASP A 286 -29.41 -14.80 -62.94
C ASP A 286 -29.75 -15.72 -64.13
N GLU A 287 -29.90 -17.03 -63.90
CA GLU A 287 -30.30 -18.02 -64.92
C GLU A 287 -31.79 -17.91 -65.29
N ALA A 288 -32.67 -17.77 -64.30
CA ALA A 288 -34.10 -17.54 -64.54
C ALA A 288 -34.34 -16.23 -65.31
N THR A 289 -33.54 -15.18 -65.04
CA THR A 289 -33.65 -13.89 -65.73
C THR A 289 -33.12 -13.97 -67.17
N LYS A 290 -32.11 -14.81 -67.46
CA LYS A 290 -31.62 -15.07 -68.84
C LYS A 290 -32.64 -15.79 -69.72
N ASN A 291 -33.51 -16.62 -69.14
CA ASN A 291 -34.57 -17.32 -69.87
C ASN A 291 -35.81 -16.44 -70.16
N ILE A 292 -35.81 -15.18 -69.71
CA ILE A 292 -36.91 -14.23 -69.90
C ILE A 292 -36.61 -13.21 -71.04
N ASP A 293 -35.36 -13.15 -71.54
CA ASP A 293 -34.97 -12.33 -72.71
C ASP A 293 -34.96 -13.13 -74.04
N LEU A 294 -36.09 -13.79 -74.35
CA LEU A 294 -36.47 -14.24 -75.71
C LEU A 294 -37.94 -13.90 -75.99
#